data_AF-A0A4Y5YTA1-F1
#
_entry.id   AF-A0A4Y5YTA1-F1
#
_cell.length_a   1.000
_cell.length_b   1.000
_cell.length_c   1.000
_cell.angle_alpha   90.00
_cell.angle_beta   90.00
_cell.angle_gamma   90.00
#
_symmetry.space_group_name_H-M   'P 1'
#
loop_
_entity.id
_entity.type
_entity.pdbx_description
1 polymer ?
#
loop_
_entity_poly.entity_id
_entity_poly.type
_entity_poly.pdbx_seq_one_letter_code
_entity_poly.pdbx_strand_id
1 'polypeptide(L)'
;MTDKPQHLPVEALDDWTAAASTALGIDRESVDIGLLLDLARDVAHGVARPAAPLSAYLAGLAAGRAGGSREDTAAAVATITALAASWRADDDES
;
A
#
# COMPACT_ATOMS: atom_id res chain seq x y z
N MET A 1 22.06 9.96 14.59
CA MET A 1 21.51 10.87 13.56
C MET A 1 20.05 10.48 13.38
N THR A 2 19.14 11.24 13.96
CA THR A 2 17.71 11.02 13.73
C THR A 2 17.41 11.58 12.35
N ASP A 3 17.42 10.71 11.34
CA ASP A 3 16.90 11.06 10.03
C ASP A 3 15.41 11.30 10.22
N LYS A 4 15.00 12.57 10.17
CA LYS A 4 13.59 12.94 10.21
C LYS A 4 12.96 12.36 8.95
N PRO A 5 11.83 11.63 9.02
CA PRO A 5 11.15 11.16 7.83
C PRO A 5 10.83 12.37 6.97
N GLN A 6 11.53 12.50 5.85
CA GLN A 6 11.24 13.52 4.85
C GLN A 6 9.92 13.11 4.21
N HIS A 7 8.82 13.71 4.67
CA HIS A 7 7.56 13.61 3.96
C HIS A 7 7.76 14.25 2.60
N LEU A 8 7.79 13.42 1.57
CA LEU A 8 7.80 13.89 0.19
C LEU A 8 6.50 14.68 -0.05
N PRO A 9 6.56 15.92 -0.60
CA PRO A 9 5.37 16.56 -1.13
C PRO A 9 4.74 15.66 -2.21
N VAL A 10 3.45 15.86 -2.51
CA VAL A 10 2.69 15.00 -3.44
C VAL A 10 3.41 14.88 -4.79
N GLU A 11 3.98 15.97 -5.27
CA GLU A 11 4.75 16.01 -6.52
C GLU A 11 6.01 15.13 -6.44
N ALA A 12 6.69 15.12 -5.29
CA ALA A 12 7.88 14.29 -5.10
C ALA A 12 7.54 12.80 -4.94
N LEU A 13 6.32 12.46 -4.51
CA LEU A 13 5.84 11.07 -4.52
C LEU A 13 5.52 10.60 -5.94
N ASP A 14 4.95 11.46 -6.78
CA ASP A 14 4.70 11.17 -8.19
C ASP A 14 6.02 10.97 -8.95
N ASP A 15 6.98 11.89 -8.77
CA ASP A 15 8.31 11.79 -9.38
C ASP A 15 9.05 10.51 -8.93
N TRP A 16 8.99 10.20 -7.63
CA TRP A 16 9.57 8.97 -7.09
C TRP A 16 8.92 7.74 -7.71
N THR A 17 7.58 7.71 -7.77
CA THR A 17 6.85 6.58 -8.36
C THR A 17 7.21 6.41 -9.83
N ALA A 18 7.30 7.50 -10.60
CA ALA A 18 7.72 7.46 -12.00
C ALA A 18 9.15 6.92 -12.17
N ALA A 19 10.09 7.36 -11.34
CA ALA A 19 11.47 6.87 -11.37
C ALA A 19 11.57 5.38 -10.99
N ALA A 20 10.87 4.97 -9.93
CA ALA A 20 10.84 3.58 -9.48
C ALA A 20 10.18 2.66 -10.52
N SER A 21 9.04 3.06 -11.09
CA SER A 21 8.35 2.34 -12.17
C SER A 21 9.28 2.14 -13.37
N THR A 22 9.97 3.20 -13.79
CA THR A 22 10.96 3.13 -14.88
C THR A 22 12.07 2.13 -14.58
N ALA A 23 12.65 2.18 -13.38
CA ALA A 23 13.73 1.27 -12.97
C ALA A 23 13.29 -0.21 -12.88
N LEU A 24 12.02 -0.45 -12.57
CA LEU A 24 11.44 -1.79 -12.43
C LEU A 24 10.77 -2.30 -13.72
N GLY A 25 10.72 -1.50 -14.78
CA GLY A 25 10.02 -1.85 -16.03
C GLY A 25 8.50 -1.95 -15.87
N ILE A 26 7.93 -1.18 -14.92
CA ILE A 26 6.50 -1.11 -14.64
C ILE A 26 5.92 0.10 -15.39
N ASP A 27 4.76 -0.08 -16.01
CA ASP A 27 3.99 1.03 -16.56
C ASP A 27 3.51 1.94 -15.41
N ARG A 28 3.92 3.21 -15.40
CA ARG A 28 3.50 4.18 -14.37
C ARG A 28 1.98 4.38 -14.39
N GLU A 29 1.34 4.21 -15.53
CA GLU A 29 -0.11 4.31 -15.60
C GLU A 29 -0.75 3.15 -14.84
N SER A 30 -0.20 1.94 -14.80
CA SER A 30 -0.84 0.80 -14.12
C SER A 30 -0.84 0.90 -12.58
N VAL A 31 -0.13 1.86 -12.01
CA VAL A 31 -0.04 2.07 -10.55
C VAL A 31 -1.07 3.09 -10.08
N ASP A 32 -1.98 2.67 -9.21
CA ASP A 32 -2.89 3.57 -8.49
C ASP A 32 -2.29 3.95 -7.13
N ILE A 33 -1.62 5.10 -7.08
CA ILE A 33 -0.95 5.60 -5.87
C ILE A 33 -1.97 5.89 -4.77
N GLY A 34 -3.10 6.51 -5.10
CA GLY A 34 -4.13 6.87 -4.12
C GLY A 34 -4.67 5.64 -3.41
N LEU A 35 -5.03 4.61 -4.18
CA LEU A 35 -5.50 3.34 -3.67
C LEU A 35 -4.50 2.67 -2.71
N LEU A 36 -3.20 2.66 -3.06
CA LEU A 36 -2.17 2.05 -2.22
C LEU A 36 -1.91 2.85 -0.93
N LEU A 37 -2.00 4.19 -0.99
CA LEU A 37 -1.86 5.04 0.19
C LEU A 37 -3.07 4.90 1.13
N ASP A 38 -4.27 4.76 0.58
CA ASP A 38 -5.49 4.51 1.37
C ASP A 38 -5.44 3.13 2.02
N LEU A 39 -4.99 2.09 1.30
CA LEU A 39 -4.72 0.77 1.91
C LEU A 39 -3.75 0.89 3.10
N ALA A 40 -2.62 1.57 2.91
CA ALA A 40 -1.62 1.73 3.95
C ALA A 40 -2.19 2.48 5.16
N ARG A 41 -3.02 3.51 4.93
CA ARG A 41 -3.72 4.26 5.97
C ARG A 41 -4.67 3.35 6.76
N ASP A 42 -5.54 2.63 6.07
CA ASP A 42 -6.57 1.80 6.69
C ASP A 42 -5.96 0.68 7.53
N VAL A 43 -4.90 0.04 7.01
CA VAL A 43 -4.16 -1.00 7.75
C VAL A 43 -3.41 -0.42 8.94
N ALA A 44 -2.79 0.75 8.80
CA ALA A 44 -2.08 1.39 9.91
C ALA A 44 -3.01 1.77 11.06
N HIS A 45 -4.25 2.15 10.75
CA HIS A 45 -5.27 2.52 11.75
C HIS A 45 -6.03 1.31 12.31
N GLY A 46 -6.39 0.33 11.47
CA GLY A 46 -7.25 -0.79 11.84
C GLY A 46 -6.51 -2.02 12.36
N VAL A 47 -5.23 -2.19 12.02
CA VAL A 47 -4.42 -3.35 12.40
C VAL A 47 -3.26 -2.92 13.30
N ALA A 48 -2.22 -2.32 12.71
CA ALA A 48 -1.07 -1.77 13.39
C ALA A 48 -0.19 -1.01 12.39
N ARG A 49 0.53 0.03 12.85
CA ARG A 49 1.44 0.79 11.98
C ARG A 49 2.46 -0.08 11.21
N PRO A 50 3.09 -1.12 11.80
CA PRO A 50 4.01 -2.00 11.06
C PRO A 50 3.34 -2.89 10.01
N ALA A 51 2.01 -3.08 10.06
CA ALA A 51 1.29 -3.91 9.11
C ALA A 51 1.12 -3.24 7.74
N ALA A 52 1.17 -1.91 7.66
CA ALA A 52 0.98 -1.17 6.40
C ALA A 52 1.94 -1.60 5.26
N PRO A 53 3.27 -1.62 5.44
CA PRO A 53 4.18 -2.08 4.38
C PRO A 53 4.02 -3.56 4.04
N LEU A 54 3.69 -4.42 5.03
CA LEU A 54 3.43 -5.84 4.79
C LEU A 54 2.18 -6.04 3.91
N SER A 55 1.10 -5.31 4.21
CA SER A 55 -0.14 -5.34 3.43
C SER A 55 0.07 -4.83 2.00
N ALA A 56 0.83 -3.75 1.81
CA ALA A 56 1.14 -3.26 0.47
C ALA A 56 1.92 -4.29 -0.36
N TYR A 57 2.91 -4.95 0.25
CA TYR A 57 3.65 -6.04 -0.41
C TYR A 57 2.75 -7.21 -0.78
N LEU A 58 1.86 -7.64 0.13
CA LEU A 58 0.92 -8.74 -0.13
C LEU A 58 -0.09 -8.39 -1.23
N ALA A 59 -0.59 -7.15 -1.25
CA ALA A 59 -1.47 -6.66 -2.32
C ALA A 59 -0.79 -6.77 -3.68
N GLY A 60 0.44 -6.25 -3.79
CA GLY A 60 1.22 -6.32 -5.02
C GLY A 60 1.55 -7.75 -5.45
N LEU A 61 1.92 -8.62 -4.49
CA LEU A 61 2.21 -10.02 -4.77
C LEU A 61 0.97 -10.79 -5.25
N ALA A 62 -0.19 -10.54 -4.65
CA ALA A 62 -1.45 -11.15 -5.07
C ALA A 62 -1.87 -10.65 -6.47
N ALA A 63 -1.81 -9.33 -6.70
CA ALA A 63 -2.14 -8.73 -7.99
C ALA A 63 -1.23 -9.26 -9.11
N GLY A 64 0.09 -9.31 -8.88
CA GLY A 64 1.05 -9.84 -9.85
C GLY A 64 0.82 -11.32 -10.18
N ARG A 65 0.31 -12.12 -9.23
CA ARG A 65 -0.09 -13.52 -9.47
C ARG A 65 -1.40 -13.66 -10.25
N ALA A 66 -2.28 -12.66 -10.18
CA ALA A 66 -3.57 -12.66 -10.86
C ALA A 66 -3.50 -12.14 -12.31
N GLY A 67 -2.42 -11.46 -12.68
CA GLY A 67 -2.22 -10.92 -14.03
C GLY A 67 -1.56 -9.55 -14.05
N GLY A 68 -1.53 -8.85 -12.91
CA GLY A 68 -0.89 -7.55 -12.75
C GLY A 68 -1.70 -6.39 -13.32
N SER A 69 -2.99 -6.57 -13.58
CA SER A 69 -3.88 -5.49 -14.00
C SER A 69 -4.21 -4.54 -12.85
N ARG A 70 -4.77 -3.37 -13.18
CA ARG A 70 -5.23 -2.41 -12.19
C ARG A 70 -6.41 -2.98 -11.39
N GLU A 71 -7.24 -3.77 -12.05
CA GLU A 71 -8.37 -4.50 -11.46
C GLU A 71 -7.88 -5.57 -10.48
N ASP A 72 -6.81 -6.29 -10.79
CA ASP A 72 -6.19 -7.27 -9.87
C ASP A 72 -5.66 -6.58 -8.61
N THR A 73 -5.07 -5.40 -8.77
CA THR A 73 -4.61 -4.57 -7.65
C THR A 73 -5.78 -4.11 -6.79
N ALA A 74 -6.85 -3.59 -7.41
CA ALA A 74 -8.06 -3.18 -6.72
C ALA A 74 -8.72 -4.33 -5.95
N ALA A 75 -8.78 -5.53 -6.53
CA ALA A 75 -9.32 -6.72 -5.88
C ALA A 75 -8.49 -7.15 -4.66
N ALA A 76 -7.15 -7.13 -4.78
CA ALA A 76 -6.26 -7.44 -3.67
C ALA A 76 -6.37 -6.41 -2.54
N VAL A 77 -6.39 -5.11 -2.88
CA VAL A 77 -6.57 -4.01 -1.92
C VAL A 77 -7.92 -4.12 -1.20
N ALA A 78 -9.02 -4.37 -1.93
CA ALA A 78 -10.34 -4.52 -1.35
C ALA A 78 -10.39 -5.69 -0.34
N THR A 79 -9.74 -6.81 -0.67
CA THR A 79 -9.65 -7.98 0.22
C THR A 79 -8.94 -7.63 1.53
N ILE A 80 -7.78 -6.98 1.45
CA ILE A 80 -6.99 -6.63 2.64
C ILE A 80 -7.68 -5.55 3.46
N THR A 81 -8.32 -4.58 2.82
CA THR A 81 -9.08 -3.52 3.51
C THR A 81 -10.25 -4.10 4.29
N ALA A 82 -10.98 -5.07 3.71
CA ALA A 82 -12.06 -5.77 4.40
C ALA A 82 -11.53 -6.59 5.61
N LEU A 83 -10.40 -7.26 5.45
CA LEU A 83 -9.73 -7.96 6.55
C LEU A 83 -9.35 -6.99 7.67
N ALA A 84 -8.69 -5.87 7.35
CA ALA A 84 -8.27 -4.85 8.31
C ALA A 84 -9.46 -4.26 9.09
N ALA A 85 -10.58 -4.00 8.42
CA ALA A 85 -11.80 -3.49 9.06
C ALA A 85 -12.40 -4.47 10.08
N SER A 86 -12.24 -5.77 9.86
CA SER A 86 -12.70 -6.82 10.77
C SER A 86 -11.71 -7.18 11.88
N TRP A 87 -10.44 -6.74 11.76
CA TRP A 87 -9.32 -7.25 12.53
C TRP A 87 -9.29 -6.83 14.00
N ARG A 88 -10.20 -5.92 14.45
CA ARG A 88 -10.28 -5.33 15.80
C ARG A 88 -9.23 -5.93 16.74
N ALA A 89 -8.09 -5.24 16.86
CA ALA A 89 -7.01 -5.70 17.72
C ALA A 89 -7.60 -6.07 19.09
N ASP A 90 -7.58 -7.36 19.41
CA ASP A 90 -7.84 -7.87 20.76
C ASP A 90 -6.77 -7.28 21.69
N ASP A 91 -6.93 -6.04 22.15
CA ASP A 91 -6.02 -5.36 23.10
C ASP A 91 -6.71 -4.14 23.76
N ASP A 92 -7.90 -4.35 24.29
CA ASP A 92 -8.45 -3.56 25.41
C ASP A 92 -8.76 -4.53 26.57
N GLU A 93 -7.80 -5.40 26.89
CA GLU A 93 -7.70 -6.10 28.18
C GLU A 93 -6.25 -6.07 28.67
N SER A 94 -5.93 -5.06 29.48
CA SER A 94 -4.91 -5.09 30.55
C SER A 94 -5.28 -4.09 31.64
#